data_AF-A0A2U1WNR6-F1
#
_entry.id   AF-A0A2U1WNR6-F1
#
_cell.length_a   1.000
_cell.length_b   1.000
_cell.length_c   1.000
_cell.angle_alpha   90.00
_cell.angle_beta   90.00
_cell.angle_gamma   90.00
#
_symmetry.space_group_name_H-M   'P 1'
#
loop_
_entity.id
_entity.type
_entity.pdbx_description
1 polymer ?
#
loop_
_entity_poly.entity_id
_entity_poly.type
_entity_poly.pdbx_seq_one_letter_code
_entity_poly.pdbx_strand_id
1 'polypeptide(L)' 'MSGVDIEALEETVEEVVETLDVTVQAAEFVQARSRDPAVRARAAGIQQQAEAMLDAAKDQVVRPPRSVGRRTMH' A
#
# COMPACT_ATOMS: atom_id res chain seq x y z
N MET A 1 -16.63 18.16 19.33
CA MET A 1 -16.69 17.47 18.03
C MET A 1 -15.40 16.68 17.89
N SER A 2 -15.38 15.45 18.39
CA SER A 2 -14.29 14.52 18.10
C SER A 2 -14.78 13.63 16.96
N GLY A 3 -14.99 14.25 15.80
CA GLY A 3 -15.25 13.51 14.58
C GLY A 3 -13.97 12.78 14.23
N VAL A 4 -14.06 11.47 13.97
CA VAL A 4 -12.95 10.71 13.41
C VAL A 4 -12.52 11.42 12.14
N ASP A 5 -11.27 11.85 12.10
CA ASP A 5 -10.71 12.63 10.99
C ASP A 5 -10.30 11.68 9.87
N ILE A 6 -11.08 11.68 8.79
CA ILE A 6 -10.83 10.85 7.62
C ILE A 6 -9.63 11.38 6.82
N GLU A 7 -9.38 12.68 6.84
CA GLU A 7 -8.27 13.31 6.11
C GLU A 7 -6.93 12.87 6.74
N ALA A 8 -6.84 12.89 8.08
CA ALA A 8 -5.67 12.36 8.79
C ALA A 8 -5.43 10.85 8.55
N LEU A 9 -6.51 10.08 8.35
CA LEU A 9 -6.39 8.66 8.01
C LEU A 9 -5.92 8.46 6.56
N GLU A 10 -6.39 9.28 5.62
CA GLU A 10 -5.96 9.28 4.22
C GLU A 10 -4.47 9.65 4.10
N GLU A 11 -4.01 10.69 4.81
CA GLU A 11 -2.59 11.06 4.90
C GLU A 11 -1.73 9.90 5.42
N THR A 12 -2.21 9.19 6.45
CA THR A 12 -1.51 8.01 6.99
C THR A 12 -1.40 6.89 5.95
N VAL A 13 -2.42 6.70 5.12
CA VAL A 13 -2.39 5.70 4.05
C VAL A 13 -1.38 6.09 2.97
N GLU A 14 -1.30 7.37 2.62
CA GLU A 14 -0.29 7.90 1.68
C GLU A 14 1.13 7.64 2.18
N GLU A 15 1.43 7.94 3.45
CA GLU A 15 2.75 7.68 4.04
C GLU A 15 3.12 6.19 4.04
N VAL A 16 2.14 5.31 4.28
CA VAL A 16 2.34 3.85 4.19
C VAL A 16 2.65 3.43 2.76
N VAL A 17 1.94 3.96 1.77
CA VAL A 17 2.20 3.69 0.34
C VAL A 17 3.62 4.12 -0.03
N GLU A 18 4.04 5.32 0.35
CA GLU A 18 5.40 5.81 0.07
C GLU A 18 6.47 4.92 0.73
N THR A 19 6.25 4.51 1.97
CA THR A 19 7.17 3.63 2.70
C THR A 19 7.30 2.25 2.05
N LEU A 20 6.19 1.70 1.56
CA LEU A 20 6.19 0.42 0.85
C LEU A 20 6.93 0.53 -0.49
N ASP A 21 6.79 1.65 -1.22
CA ASP A 21 7.52 1.88 -2.46
C ASP A 21 9.04 1.93 -2.24
N VAL A 22 9.48 2.64 -1.20
CA VAL A 22 10.90 2.64 -0.80
C VAL A 22 11.39 1.24 -0.42
N THR A 23 10.53 0.43 0.20
CA THR A 23 10.86 -0.96 0.55
C THR A 23 11.05 -1.83 -0.69
N VAL A 24 10.23 -1.66 -1.72
CA VAL A 24 10.40 -2.33 -3.03
C VAL A 24 11.75 -1.97 -3.63
N GLN A 25 12.07 -0.67 -3.74
CA GLN A 25 13.34 -0.21 -4.30
C GLN A 25 14.56 -0.74 -3.52
N ALA A 26 14.47 -0.79 -2.18
CA ALA A 26 15.52 -1.34 -1.34
C ALA A 26 15.71 -2.85 -1.58
N ALA A 27 14.61 -3.61 -1.72
CA ALA A 27 14.67 -5.03 -2.02
C ALA A 27 15.26 -5.31 -3.41
N GLU A 28 14.92 -4.52 -4.42
CA GLU A 28 15.52 -4.60 -5.77
C GLU A 28 17.02 -4.31 -5.73
N PHE A 29 17.44 -3.28 -4.99
CA PHE A 29 18.85 -2.96 -4.81
C PHE A 29 19.63 -4.13 -4.19
N VAL A 30 19.09 -4.75 -3.15
CA VAL A 30 19.71 -5.91 -2.48
C VAL A 30 19.81 -7.10 -3.44
N GLN A 31 18.77 -7.36 -4.23
CA GLN A 31 18.79 -8.42 -5.24
C GLN A 31 19.87 -8.20 -6.30
N ALA A 32 20.01 -6.96 -6.79
CA ALA A 32 20.99 -6.59 -7.81
C ALA A 32 22.44 -6.63 -7.30
N ARG A 33 22.67 -6.36 -6.01
CA ARG A 33 24.02 -6.22 -5.44
C ARG A 33 24.51 -7.46 -4.69
N SER A 34 23.62 -8.30 -4.18
CA SER A 34 24.02 -9.47 -3.39
C SER A 34 24.48 -10.64 -4.26
N ARG A 35 25.65 -11.19 -3.94
CA ARG A 35 26.16 -12.43 -4.56
C ARG A 35 25.56 -13.69 -3.93
N ASP A 36 25.03 -13.59 -2.71
CA ASP A 36 24.44 -14.71 -1.98
C ASP A 36 23.01 -15.01 -2.50
N PRO A 37 22.76 -16.22 -3.05
CA PRO A 37 21.44 -16.63 -3.52
C PRO A 37 20.35 -16.60 -2.44
N ALA A 38 20.67 -16.92 -1.18
CA ALA A 38 19.70 -16.91 -0.09
C ALA A 38 19.27 -15.48 0.27
N VAL A 39 20.21 -14.54 0.25
CA VAL A 39 19.93 -13.12 0.45
C VAL A 39 19.05 -12.58 -0.67
N ARG A 40 19.35 -12.92 -1.94
CA ARG A 40 18.51 -12.51 -3.08
C ARG A 40 17.09 -13.09 -2.97
N ALA A 41 16.95 -14.37 -2.63
CA ALA A 41 15.65 -15.00 -2.47
C ALA A 41 14.83 -14.35 -1.34
N ARG A 42 15.47 -14.02 -0.21
CA ARG A 42 14.81 -13.31 0.89
C ARG A 42 14.37 -11.90 0.47
N ALA A 43 15.21 -11.18 -0.25
CA ALA A 43 14.87 -9.85 -0.77
C ALA A 43 13.72 -9.91 -1.78
N ALA A 44 13.69 -10.91 -2.67
CA ALA A 44 12.57 -11.14 -3.58
C ALA A 44 11.25 -11.41 -2.84
N GLY A 45 11.29 -12.18 -1.74
CA GLY A 45 10.11 -12.40 -0.89
C GLY A 45 9.60 -11.12 -0.22
N ILE A 46 10.52 -10.26 0.26
CA ILE A 46 10.17 -8.95 0.83
C ILE A 46 9.57 -8.03 -0.24
N GLN A 47 10.15 -8.01 -1.44
CA GLN A 47 9.61 -7.25 -2.58
C GLN A 47 8.17 -7.67 -2.88
N GLN A 48 7.91 -8.97 -3.08
CA GLN A 48 6.57 -9.48 -3.39
C GLN A 48 5.55 -9.11 -2.31
N GLN A 49 5.94 -9.16 -1.04
CA GLN A 49 5.07 -8.76 0.06
C GLN A 49 4.76 -7.25 0.01
N ALA A 50 5.76 -6.40 -0.20
CA ALA A 50 5.58 -4.95 -0.29
C ALA A 50 4.72 -4.55 -1.49
N GLU A 51 4.91 -5.18 -2.65
CA GLU A 51 4.09 -5.00 -3.85
C GLU A 51 2.62 -5.38 -3.59
N ALA A 52 2.36 -6.52 -2.96
CA ALA A 52 1.00 -6.94 -2.63
C ALA A 52 0.31 -5.95 -1.65
N MET A 53 1.06 -5.38 -0.72
CA MET A 53 0.54 -4.35 0.20
C MET A 53 0.27 -3.02 -0.52
N LEU A 54 1.12 -2.63 -1.48
CA LEU A 54 0.90 -1.45 -2.33
C LEU A 54 -0.36 -1.56 -3.15
N ASP A 55 -0.58 -2.71 -3.79
CA ASP A 55 -1.78 -2.96 -4.60
C ASP A 55 -3.04 -2.87 -3.72
N ALA A 56 -3.01 -3.52 -2.54
CA ALA A 56 -4.11 -3.47 -1.59
C ALA A 56 -4.38 -2.06 -1.03
N ALA A 57 -3.34 -1.23 -0.86
CA ALA A 57 -3.49 0.15 -0.41
C ALA A 57 -4.06 1.06 -1.51
N LYS A 58 -3.57 0.93 -2.75
CA LYS A 58 -4.06 1.70 -3.91
C LYS A 58 -5.53 1.40 -4.23
N ASP A 59 -5.95 0.14 -4.11
CA ASP A 59 -7.35 -0.26 -4.34
C ASP A 59 -8.34 0.41 -3.35
N GLN A 60 -7.86 0.79 -2.16
CA GLN A 60 -8.68 1.48 -1.15
C GLN A 60 -8.82 2.98 -1.44
N VAL A 61 -7.77 3.62 -1.98
CA VAL A 61 -7.77 5.05 -2.32
C VAL A 61 -8.61 5.34 -3.58
N VAL A 62 -8.71 4.39 -4.52
CA VAL A 62 -9.41 4.58 -5.81
C VAL A 62 -10.92 4.37 -5.73
N ARG A 63 -11.47 3.74 -4.68
CA ARG A 63 -12.92 3.54 -4.56
C ARG A 63 -13.62 4.75 -3.94
N PRO A 64 -14.42 5.54 -4.70
CA PRO A 64 -15.27 6.53 -4.08
C PRO A 64 -16.28 5.83 -3.15
N PRO A 65 -16.70 6.47 -2.04
CA PRO A 65 -17.74 5.93 -1.18
C PRO A 65 -18.97 5.67 -2.05
N ARG A 66 -19.47 4.43 -2.04
CA ARG A 66 -20.69 4.08 -2.76
C ARG A 66 -21.77 5.03 -2.26
N SER A 67 -22.19 5.96 -3.11
CA SER A 67 -23.36 6.78 -2.89
C SER A 67 -24.51 5.81 -2.65
N VAL A 68 -24.99 5.77 -1.40
CA VAL A 68 -26.18 5.03 -1.03
C VAL A 68 -27.31 5.66 -1.83
N GLY A 69 -27.67 5.02 -2.94
CA GLY A 69 -28.79 5.41 -3.77
C GLY A 69 -30.02 5.54 -2.88
N ARG A 70 -30.40 6.79 -2.61
CA ARG A 70 -31.60 7.16 -1.86
C ARG A 70 -32.79 6.64 -2.66
N ARG A 71 -33.24 5.43 -2.38
CA ARG A 71 -34.53 4.91 -2.88
C ARG A 71 -35.62 5.68 -2.17
N THR A 72 -36.04 6.78 -2.77
CA THR A 72 -37.32 7.42 -2.47
C THR A 72 -38.45 6.45 -2.79
N MET A 73 -39.37 6.31 -1.83
CA MET A 73 -40.58 5.51 -1.90
C MET A 73 -41.47 5.89 -3.09
N HIS A 74 -42.14 4.90 -3.67
CA HIS A 74 -43.47 5.02 -4.26
C HIS A 74 -44.30 3.83 -3.84
#